data_AF-A0A1R3KI61-F1
#
_entry.id   AF-A0A1R3KI61-F1
#
_cell.length_a   1.000
_cell.length_b   1.000
_cell.length_c   1.000
_cell.angle_alpha   90.00
_cell.angle_beta   90.00
_cell.angle_gamma   90.00
#
_symmetry.space_group_name_H-M   'P 1'
#
loop_
_entity.id
_entity.type
_entity.pdbx_description
1 polymer ?
#
loop_
_entity_poly.entity_id
_entity_poly.type
_entity_poly.pdbx_seq_one_letter_code
_entity_poly.pdbx_strand_id
1 'polypeptide(L)'
;MTVAKAIPVPSASCLLFLGDLPCVVPATILPRSGKKIISELQFKKGIKRGEPSYIVMPVCKENGSSDGVPSAVETVLPHTPVDLYRGKSPRAFTFAKDWKQNTEIARAYLKKASKWMMRWADKDRRPQQFQVGDLVLVKLVPEQLRFLRKRDRRLVRKYEGRVKIIARVGNTFDKIEPPSWMKVPPVFHVCNLKPFHADPNNPSRSKAIRTTISMKPPS
;
A
#
# COMPACT_ATOMS: atom_id res chain seq x y z
N MET A 1 -44.55 -18.90 4.93
CA MET A 1 -43.57 -18.64 6.00
C MET A 1 -42.19 -18.60 5.38
N THR A 2 -41.58 -17.43 5.24
CA THR A 2 -40.30 -17.26 4.55
C THR A 2 -39.16 -17.72 5.47
N VAL A 3 -38.43 -18.74 5.08
CA VAL A 3 -37.32 -19.29 5.88
C VAL A 3 -36.15 -18.31 5.81
N ALA A 4 -35.93 -17.52 6.86
CA ALA A 4 -34.79 -16.62 6.96
C ALA A 4 -33.48 -17.43 7.00
N LYS A 5 -32.52 -17.07 6.15
CA LYS A 5 -31.27 -17.83 6.01
C LYS A 5 -30.16 -17.10 6.75
N ALA A 6 -29.68 -17.66 7.86
CA ALA A 6 -28.59 -17.10 8.64
C ALA A 6 -27.24 -17.71 8.21
N ILE A 7 -26.23 -16.87 7.99
CA ILE A 7 -24.86 -17.27 7.67
C ILE A 7 -23.92 -16.79 8.79
N PRO A 8 -23.24 -17.71 9.50
CA PRO A 8 -22.25 -17.31 10.48
C PRO A 8 -20.98 -16.79 9.81
N VAL A 9 -20.43 -15.70 10.36
CA VAL A 9 -19.12 -15.14 9.98
C VAL A 9 -18.22 -15.15 11.23
N PRO A 10 -17.54 -16.28 11.50
CA PRO A 10 -16.79 -16.47 12.74
C PRO A 10 -15.62 -15.49 12.88
N SER A 11 -14.96 -15.13 11.77
CA SER A 11 -13.82 -14.19 11.77
C SER A 11 -14.19 -12.79 12.25
N ALA A 12 -15.46 -12.42 12.13
CA ALA A 12 -15.99 -11.13 12.56
C ALA A 12 -16.94 -11.25 13.77
N SER A 13 -17.09 -12.45 14.35
CA SER A 13 -17.98 -12.72 15.48
C SER A 13 -19.40 -12.17 15.26
N CYS A 14 -19.99 -12.46 14.10
CA CYS A 14 -21.33 -12.00 13.75
C CYS A 14 -22.11 -13.01 12.91
N LEU A 15 -23.43 -12.87 12.89
CA LEU A 15 -24.37 -13.60 12.04
C LEU A 15 -24.93 -12.64 10.99
N LEU A 16 -24.94 -13.08 9.73
CA LEU A 16 -25.61 -12.40 8.63
C LEU A 16 -26.99 -13.03 8.45
N PHE A 17 -28.06 -12.26 8.62
CA PHE A 17 -29.40 -12.69 8.28
C PHE A 17 -29.73 -12.24 6.86
N LEU A 18 -30.04 -13.19 5.99
CA LEU A 18 -30.50 -12.94 4.63
C LEU A 18 -32.01 -13.17 4.60
N GLY A 19 -32.75 -12.07 4.45
CA GLY A 19 -34.20 -12.00 4.34
C GLY A 19 -34.59 -10.65 3.70
N ASP A 20 -35.85 -10.24 3.82
CA ASP A 20 -36.35 -9.00 3.22
C ASP A 20 -35.66 -7.74 3.79
N LEU A 21 -35.11 -7.84 5.01
CA LEU A 21 -34.21 -6.86 5.61
C LEU A 21 -32.90 -7.55 6.01
N PRO A 22 -31.85 -7.50 5.18
CA PRO A 22 -30.58 -8.09 5.54
C PRO A 22 -29.95 -7.32 6.70
N CYS A 23 -29.58 -8.02 7.77
CA CYS A 23 -28.96 -7.41 8.94
C CYS A 23 -27.79 -8.24 9.48
N VAL A 24 -26.83 -7.54 10.08
CA VAL A 24 -25.66 -8.14 10.72
C VAL A 24 -25.87 -8.05 12.22
N VAL A 25 -25.90 -9.19 12.90
CA VAL A 25 -26.04 -9.26 14.36
C VAL A 25 -24.73 -9.71 14.95
N PRO A 26 -24.06 -8.88 15.76
CA PRO A 26 -22.90 -9.32 16.55
C PRO A 26 -23.29 -10.53 17.41
N ALA A 27 -22.51 -11.59 17.35
CA ALA A 27 -22.80 -12.84 18.06
C ALA A 27 -21.49 -13.46 18.59
N THR A 28 -21.48 -13.82 19.86
CA THR A 28 -20.36 -14.56 20.46
C THR A 28 -20.41 -16.01 20.00
N ILE A 29 -19.77 -16.30 18.86
CA ILE A 29 -19.72 -17.65 18.28
C ILE A 29 -18.59 -18.41 18.98
N LEU A 30 -18.92 -19.16 20.03
CA LEU A 30 -17.97 -20.04 20.69
C LEU A 30 -17.57 -21.19 19.74
N PRO A 31 -16.27 -21.46 19.55
CA PRO A 31 -15.81 -22.58 18.74
C PRO A 31 -16.29 -23.89 19.39
N ARG A 32 -17.06 -24.69 18.65
CA ARG A 32 -17.42 -26.06 19.07
C ARG A 32 -16.13 -26.88 19.20
N SER A 33 -15.76 -27.20 20.44
CA SER A 33 -14.72 -28.14 20.89
C SER A 33 -13.68 -28.57 19.85
N GLY A 34 -12.47 -28.00 19.95
CA GLY A 34 -11.24 -28.60 19.41
C GLY A 34 -10.96 -28.43 17.90
N LYS A 35 -11.86 -27.85 17.12
CA LYS A 35 -11.63 -27.62 15.67
C LYS A 35 -11.28 -26.15 15.41
N LYS A 36 -10.02 -25.88 15.03
CA LYS A 36 -9.62 -24.57 14.46
C LYS A 36 -10.34 -24.39 13.12
N ILE A 37 -11.22 -23.40 13.04
CA ILE A 37 -11.93 -23.06 11.80
C ILE A 37 -10.96 -22.23 10.95
N ILE A 38 -10.53 -22.76 9.81
CA ILE A 38 -9.75 -22.02 8.82
C ILE A 38 -10.74 -21.11 8.10
N SER A 39 -10.59 -19.79 8.25
CA SER A 39 -11.52 -18.79 7.72
C SER A 39 -11.24 -18.52 6.24
N GLU A 40 -11.56 -19.47 5.38
CA GLU A 40 -11.58 -19.30 3.93
C GLU A 40 -13.01 -19.43 3.42
N LEU A 41 -13.60 -18.31 2.99
CA LEU A 41 -14.95 -18.25 2.44
C LEU A 41 -14.94 -18.77 0.98
N GLN A 42 -14.91 -20.09 0.79
CA GLN A 42 -15.22 -20.66 -0.54
C GLN A 42 -16.73 -20.60 -0.76
N PHE A 43 -17.20 -19.63 -1.53
CA PHE A 43 -18.56 -19.62 -2.07
C PHE A 43 -18.73 -20.81 -3.03
N LYS A 44 -19.07 -21.99 -2.50
CA LYS A 44 -19.65 -23.06 -3.33
C LYS A 44 -21.10 -22.68 -3.62
N LYS A 45 -21.37 -22.46 -4.91
CA LYS A 45 -22.68 -22.15 -5.53
C LYS A 45 -23.18 -20.72 -5.30
N GLY A 46 -23.14 -19.94 -6.38
CA GLY A 46 -23.63 -18.56 -6.44
C GLY A 46 -25.12 -18.42 -6.09
N ILE A 47 -25.43 -17.34 -5.37
CA ILE A 47 -26.77 -16.79 -5.24
C ILE A 47 -27.11 -16.14 -6.60
N LYS A 48 -28.12 -16.69 -7.26
CA LYS A 48 -28.81 -16.25 -8.50
C LYS A 48 -27.94 -15.57 -9.57
N ARG A 49 -27.71 -16.30 -10.68
CA ARG A 49 -27.23 -15.75 -11.96
C ARG A 49 -28.12 -14.56 -12.37
N GLY A 50 -27.55 -13.36 -12.46
CA GLY A 50 -28.18 -12.23 -13.15
C GLY A 50 -27.82 -10.85 -12.61
N GLU A 51 -27.63 -10.70 -11.30
CA GLU A 51 -27.37 -9.39 -10.68
C GLU A 51 -26.07 -9.42 -9.85
N PRO A 52 -25.15 -8.48 -10.05
CA PRO A 52 -23.92 -8.42 -9.28
C PRO A 52 -24.24 -8.07 -7.81
N SER A 53 -23.97 -9.00 -6.90
CA SER A 53 -24.07 -8.80 -5.46
C SER A 53 -22.72 -8.37 -4.90
N TYR A 54 -22.63 -7.15 -4.35
CA TYR A 54 -21.40 -6.61 -3.78
C TYR A 54 -21.39 -6.77 -2.26
N ILE A 55 -20.35 -7.42 -1.72
CA ILE A 55 -20.04 -7.37 -0.29
C ILE A 55 -19.11 -6.17 -0.08
N VAL A 56 -19.59 -5.14 0.61
CA VAL A 56 -18.77 -3.97 0.95
C VAL A 56 -18.08 -4.23 2.28
N MET A 57 -16.78 -4.48 2.23
CA MET A 57 -15.90 -4.39 3.38
C MET A 57 -15.09 -3.11 3.25
N PRO A 58 -15.21 -2.14 4.19
CA PRO A 58 -14.34 -0.97 4.16
C PRO A 58 -12.90 -1.41 4.44
N VAL A 59 -12.09 -1.45 3.39
CA VAL A 59 -10.64 -1.62 3.48
C VAL A 59 -10.03 -0.25 3.28
N CYS A 60 -9.44 0.33 4.32
CA CYS A 60 -8.60 1.52 4.18
C CYS A 60 -7.39 1.16 3.29
N LYS A 61 -7.45 1.53 2.01
CA LYS A 61 -6.27 1.64 1.17
C LYS A 61 -5.69 3.03 1.34
N GLU A 62 -4.53 3.12 1.98
CA GLU A 62 -3.65 4.26 1.74
C GLU A 62 -3.14 4.15 0.30
N ASN A 63 -3.63 5.06 -0.55
CA ASN A 63 -3.05 5.61 -1.79
C ASN A 63 -3.99 5.58 -3.01
N GLY A 64 -4.55 6.75 -3.34
CA GLY A 64 -4.33 7.34 -4.67
C GLY A 64 -5.29 7.05 -5.84
N SER A 65 -6.49 6.50 -5.63
CA SER A 65 -7.51 6.46 -6.70
C SER A 65 -8.85 6.90 -6.16
N SER A 66 -9.31 8.07 -6.62
CA SER A 66 -10.65 8.60 -6.39
C SER A 66 -11.67 7.84 -7.24
N ASP A 67 -11.94 6.57 -6.92
CA ASP A 67 -13.29 6.08 -7.18
C ASP A 67 -14.14 6.64 -6.06
N GLY A 68 -14.92 7.67 -6.41
CA GLY A 68 -15.80 8.37 -5.48
C GLY A 68 -16.66 7.37 -4.73
N VAL A 69 -16.62 7.47 -3.41
CA VAL A 69 -17.54 6.75 -2.54
C VAL A 69 -18.96 7.00 -3.07
N PRO A 70 -19.78 5.96 -3.33
CA PRO A 70 -21.14 6.15 -3.82
C PRO A 70 -21.89 7.12 -2.90
N SER A 71 -22.64 8.07 -3.45
CA SER A 71 -23.33 9.12 -2.67
C SER A 71 -24.16 8.57 -1.49
N ALA A 72 -24.77 7.40 -1.66
CA ALA A 72 -25.51 6.69 -0.61
C ALA A 72 -24.65 6.19 0.57
N VAL A 73 -23.35 5.98 0.35
CA VAL A 73 -22.36 5.57 1.37
C VAL A 73 -21.72 6.80 2.02
N GLU A 74 -21.54 7.87 1.24
CA GLU A 74 -21.04 9.16 1.71
C GLU A 74 -21.97 9.79 2.77
N THR A 75 -23.28 9.53 2.70
CA THR A 75 -24.25 9.95 3.72
C THR A 75 -24.20 9.12 5.01
N VAL A 76 -23.56 7.94 5.00
CA VAL A 76 -23.52 7.04 6.17
C VAL A 76 -22.17 7.12 6.90
N LEU A 77 -21.10 7.46 6.17
CA LEU A 77 -19.74 7.54 6.69
C LEU A 77 -19.43 8.66 7.70
N PRO A 78 -20.02 9.87 7.66
CA PRO A 78 -19.61 10.95 8.55
C PRO A 78 -20.25 10.86 9.93
N HIS A 79 -21.23 9.98 10.14
CA HIS A 79 -21.95 9.94 11.40
C HIS A 79 -21.31 8.93 12.34
N THR A 80 -20.79 9.40 13.47
CA THR A 80 -20.47 8.47 14.56
C THR A 80 -21.80 7.88 15.06
N PRO A 81 -21.85 6.62 15.53
CA PRO A 81 -23.05 5.99 16.10
C PRO A 81 -23.71 6.81 17.21
N VAL A 82 -22.95 7.70 17.87
CA VAL A 82 -23.47 8.69 18.83
C VAL A 82 -24.33 9.75 18.14
N ASP A 83 -23.89 10.27 17.00
CA ASP A 83 -24.57 11.34 16.28
C ASP A 83 -25.89 10.85 15.64
N LEU A 84 -26.00 9.53 15.39
CA LEU A 84 -27.21 8.88 14.89
C LEU A 84 -28.19 8.47 16.01
N TYR A 85 -27.75 8.47 17.27
CA TYR A 85 -28.57 7.97 18.36
C TYR A 85 -29.63 9.00 18.79
N ARG A 86 -30.86 8.82 18.30
CA ARG A 86 -32.06 9.60 18.69
C ARG A 86 -33.05 8.79 19.56
N GLY A 87 -32.58 7.72 20.20
CA GLY A 87 -33.41 6.81 20.99
C GLY A 87 -33.57 7.21 22.46
N LYS A 88 -34.58 6.64 23.14
CA LYS A 88 -34.86 6.87 24.58
C LYS A 88 -34.19 5.86 25.52
N SER A 89 -33.54 4.83 25.00
CA SER A 89 -32.91 3.75 25.80
C SER A 89 -31.61 4.23 26.46
N PRO A 90 -31.49 4.23 27.80
CA PRO A 90 -30.25 4.63 28.47
C PRO A 90 -29.05 3.74 28.10
N ARG A 91 -29.29 2.43 27.94
CA ARG A 91 -28.24 1.44 27.64
C ARG A 91 -27.65 1.60 26.23
N ALA A 92 -28.47 2.00 25.26
CA ALA A 92 -28.00 2.25 23.91
C ALA A 92 -27.22 3.59 23.82
N PHE A 93 -27.62 4.59 24.62
CA PHE A 93 -26.88 5.85 24.75
C PHE A 93 -25.48 5.63 25.33
N THR A 94 -25.36 4.86 26.42
CA THR A 94 -24.05 4.55 27.03
C THR A 94 -23.16 3.78 26.06
N PHE A 95 -23.71 2.78 25.36
CA PHE A 95 -22.97 2.03 24.36
C PHE A 95 -22.43 2.92 23.22
N ALA A 96 -23.26 3.82 22.68
CA ALA A 96 -22.82 4.73 21.63
C ALA A 96 -21.69 5.64 22.14
N LYS A 97 -21.84 6.21 23.33
CA LYS A 97 -20.83 7.05 23.98
C LYS A 97 -19.50 6.31 24.14
N ASP A 98 -19.55 5.09 24.67
CA ASP A 98 -18.36 4.25 24.88
C ASP A 98 -17.70 3.88 23.54
N TRP A 99 -18.49 3.59 22.51
CA TRP A 99 -17.97 3.33 21.17
C TRP A 99 -17.21 4.53 20.61
N LYS A 100 -17.76 5.75 20.75
CA LYS A 100 -17.10 6.98 20.28
C LYS A 100 -15.79 7.20 21.00
N GLN A 101 -15.81 7.08 22.33
CA GLN A 101 -14.61 7.21 23.16
C GLN A 101 -13.54 6.17 22.77
N ASN A 102 -13.92 4.90 22.62
CA ASN A 102 -12.99 3.83 22.23
C ASN A 102 -12.42 4.04 20.82
N THR A 103 -13.23 4.56 19.89
CA THR A 103 -12.79 4.86 18.53
C THR A 103 -11.80 6.03 18.50
N GLU A 104 -12.05 7.08 19.30
CA GLU A 104 -11.12 8.20 19.46
C GLU A 104 -9.80 7.76 20.08
N ILE A 105 -9.85 6.92 21.12
CA ILE A 105 -8.68 6.32 21.76
C ILE A 105 -7.89 5.48 20.75
N ALA A 106 -8.55 4.59 20.00
CA ALA A 106 -7.91 3.75 19.00
C ALA A 106 -7.22 4.60 17.91
N ARG A 107 -7.89 5.65 17.41
CA ARG A 107 -7.31 6.61 16.46
C ARG A 107 -6.08 7.32 17.04
N ALA A 108 -6.12 7.72 18.31
CA ALA A 108 -4.98 8.35 18.98
C ALA A 108 -3.78 7.38 19.08
N TYR A 109 -4.01 6.13 19.44
CA TYR A 109 -2.97 5.09 19.48
C TYR A 109 -2.39 4.80 18.10
N LEU A 110 -3.21 4.69 17.06
CA LEU A 110 -2.74 4.51 15.68
C LEU A 110 -1.86 5.67 15.22
N LYS A 111 -2.28 6.92 15.48
CA LYS A 111 -1.47 8.11 15.18
C LYS A 111 -0.15 8.08 15.95
N LYS A 112 -0.17 7.69 17.22
CA LYS A 112 1.04 7.54 18.05
C LYS A 112 1.97 6.49 17.44
N ALA A 113 1.47 5.30 17.13
CA ALA A 113 2.23 4.20 16.52
C ALA A 113 2.85 4.61 15.18
N SER A 114 2.07 5.24 14.29
CA SER A 114 2.55 5.76 13.00
C SER A 114 3.70 6.77 13.18
N LYS A 115 3.56 7.73 14.13
CA LYS A 115 4.65 8.67 14.46
C LYS A 115 5.90 7.97 14.98
N TRP A 116 5.76 6.94 15.81
CA TRP A 116 6.89 6.15 16.28
C TRP A 116 7.57 5.41 15.14
N MET A 117 6.81 4.75 14.27
CA MET A 117 7.33 4.06 13.09
C MET A 117 8.08 5.01 12.17
N MET A 118 7.53 6.21 11.91
CA MET A 118 8.18 7.24 11.11
C MET A 118 9.50 7.69 11.73
N ARG A 119 9.52 8.00 13.04
CA ARG A 119 10.76 8.38 13.75
C ARG A 119 11.85 7.33 13.63
N TRP A 120 11.51 6.05 13.81
CA TRP A 120 12.47 4.95 13.69
C TRP A 120 12.91 4.73 12.24
N ALA A 121 11.98 4.79 11.28
CA ALA A 121 12.27 4.61 9.87
C ALA A 121 13.16 5.72 9.30
N ASP A 122 12.99 6.95 9.78
CA ASP A 122 13.71 8.12 9.28
C ASP A 122 14.99 8.42 10.08
N LYS A 123 15.21 7.78 11.24
CA LYS A 123 16.37 8.01 12.12
C LYS A 123 17.72 7.98 11.38
N ASP A 124 17.90 6.99 10.49
CA ASP A 124 19.15 6.79 9.76
C ASP A 124 19.07 7.23 8.28
N ARG A 125 17.94 7.81 7.85
CA ARG A 125 17.78 8.30 6.48
C ARG A 125 18.39 9.70 6.38
N ARG A 126 19.27 9.88 5.41
CA ARG A 126 19.81 11.20 5.08
C ARG A 126 18.94 11.85 4.01
N PRO A 127 18.57 13.14 4.16
CA PRO A 127 17.91 13.85 3.08
C PRO A 127 18.89 13.92 1.91
N GLN A 128 18.56 13.21 0.84
CA GLN A 128 19.31 13.26 -0.40
C GLN A 128 18.58 14.23 -1.32
N GLN A 129 19.28 15.26 -1.76
CA GLN A 129 18.80 16.22 -2.74
C GLN A 129 19.92 16.43 -3.74
N PHE A 130 19.55 16.60 -4.99
CA PHE A 130 20.49 16.85 -6.06
C PHE A 130 20.11 18.13 -6.78
N GLN A 131 21.10 18.76 -7.41
CA GLN A 131 20.92 19.95 -8.23
C GLN A 131 20.99 19.59 -9.71
N VAL A 132 20.40 20.46 -10.55
CA VAL A 132 20.49 20.32 -11.99
C VAL A 132 21.97 20.43 -12.41
N GLY A 133 22.45 19.48 -13.20
CA GLY A 133 23.84 19.38 -13.61
C GLY A 133 24.70 18.41 -12.77
N ASP A 134 24.22 17.99 -11.60
CA ASP A 134 24.94 17.00 -10.79
C ASP A 134 25.07 15.66 -11.55
N LEU A 135 26.24 15.04 -11.42
CA LEU A 135 26.48 13.69 -11.93
C LEU A 135 25.99 12.66 -10.92
N VAL A 136 25.16 11.74 -11.38
CA VAL A 136 24.60 10.66 -10.58
C VAL A 136 24.73 9.30 -11.25
N LEU A 137 24.73 8.27 -10.43
CA LEU A 137 24.65 6.87 -10.82
C LEU A 137 23.21 6.36 -10.59
N VAL A 138 22.66 5.64 -11.56
CA VAL A 138 21.30 5.10 -11.51
C VAL A 138 21.31 3.68 -10.96
N LYS A 139 20.46 3.40 -9.96
CA LYS A 139 20.32 2.06 -9.39
C LYS A 139 19.69 1.11 -10.41
N LEU A 140 20.35 -0.02 -10.63
CA LEU A 140 19.83 -1.09 -11.48
C LEU A 140 18.85 -1.95 -10.70
N VAL A 141 17.68 -2.15 -11.30
CA VAL A 141 16.62 -2.98 -10.75
C VAL A 141 16.66 -4.36 -11.44
N PRO A 142 16.50 -5.49 -10.71
CA PRO A 142 16.61 -6.83 -11.31
C PRO A 142 15.74 -7.05 -12.55
N GLU A 143 14.56 -6.43 -12.62
CA GLU A 143 13.65 -6.49 -13.77
C GLU A 143 14.26 -5.89 -15.04
N GLN A 144 15.10 -4.85 -14.91
CA GLN A 144 15.80 -4.21 -16.01
C GLN A 144 16.93 -5.11 -16.54
N LEU A 145 17.52 -5.94 -15.68
CA LEU A 145 18.66 -6.80 -16.00
C LEU A 145 18.24 -8.19 -16.52
N ARG A 146 16.96 -8.38 -16.89
CA ARG A 146 16.47 -9.69 -17.40
C ARG A 146 17.24 -10.16 -18.64
N PHE A 147 17.72 -9.25 -19.48
CA PHE A 147 18.54 -9.62 -20.65
C PHE A 147 19.95 -10.08 -20.27
N LEU A 148 20.42 -9.79 -19.06
CA LEU A 148 21.70 -10.26 -18.50
C LEU A 148 21.57 -11.56 -17.70
N ARG A 149 20.46 -12.31 -17.84
CA ARG A 149 20.23 -13.59 -17.13
C ARG A 149 21.35 -14.63 -17.28
N LYS A 150 22.16 -14.54 -18.33
CA LYS A 150 23.34 -15.40 -18.55
C LYS A 150 24.52 -15.06 -17.63
N ARG A 151 24.55 -13.88 -17.01
CA ARG A 151 25.58 -13.48 -16.04
C ARG A 151 25.06 -13.68 -14.62
N ASP A 152 25.95 -14.06 -13.71
CA ASP A 152 25.62 -14.10 -12.29
C ASP A 152 25.27 -12.69 -11.79
N ARG A 153 24.10 -12.56 -11.15
CA ARG A 153 23.60 -11.31 -10.57
C ARG A 153 24.58 -10.71 -9.57
N ARG A 154 25.38 -11.52 -8.88
CA ARG A 154 26.41 -11.05 -7.93
C ARG A 154 27.55 -10.29 -8.62
N LEU A 155 27.79 -10.59 -9.90
CA LEU A 155 28.84 -9.97 -10.71
C LEU A 155 28.34 -8.75 -11.50
N VAL A 156 27.02 -8.58 -11.62
CA VAL A 156 26.44 -7.39 -12.24
C VAL A 156 26.61 -6.18 -11.32
N ARG A 157 26.86 -5.01 -11.91
CA ARG A 157 26.93 -3.76 -11.17
C ARG A 157 25.57 -3.44 -10.54
N LYS A 158 25.58 -2.79 -9.38
CA LYS A 158 24.35 -2.33 -8.72
C LYS A 158 23.88 -0.97 -9.21
N TYR A 159 24.81 -0.15 -9.69
CA TYR A 159 24.55 1.19 -10.22
C TYR A 159 25.24 1.36 -11.56
N GLU A 160 24.61 2.11 -12.47
CA GLU A 160 25.13 2.37 -13.80
C GLU A 160 25.18 3.86 -14.10
N GLY A 161 26.15 4.22 -14.95
CA GLY A 161 26.12 5.44 -15.74
C GLY A 161 26.59 6.67 -14.96
N ARG A 162 27.19 7.61 -15.66
CA ARG A 162 27.42 8.97 -15.16
C ARG A 162 26.41 9.85 -15.86
N VAL A 163 25.23 9.94 -15.26
CA VAL A 163 24.10 10.64 -15.87
C VAL A 163 23.97 11.99 -15.19
N LYS A 164 23.71 13.04 -15.98
CA LYS A 164 23.42 14.37 -15.43
C LYS A 164 21.95 14.48 -15.07
N ILE A 165 21.66 15.19 -13.99
CA ILE A 165 20.30 15.62 -13.67
C ILE A 165 19.91 16.77 -14.57
N ILE A 166 18.79 16.61 -15.26
CA ILE A 166 18.28 17.56 -16.26
C ILE A 166 17.30 18.52 -15.59
N ALA A 167 16.41 17.99 -14.77
CA ALA A 167 15.39 18.78 -14.09
C ALA A 167 14.95 18.09 -12.80
N ARG A 168 14.52 18.86 -11.82
CA ARG A 168 13.88 18.35 -10.60
C ARG A 168 12.37 18.33 -10.78
N VAL A 169 11.74 17.18 -10.55
CA VAL A 169 10.30 16.96 -10.72
C VAL A 169 9.67 16.79 -9.34
N GLY A 170 9.30 17.91 -8.72
CA GLY A 170 8.79 17.92 -7.35
C GLY A 170 9.90 17.67 -6.31
N ASN A 171 9.51 17.25 -5.11
CA ASN A 171 10.45 17.21 -3.99
C ASN A 171 11.34 15.95 -3.97
N THR A 172 10.86 14.84 -4.53
CA THR A 172 11.43 13.48 -4.39
C THR A 172 11.80 12.79 -5.71
N PHE A 173 11.50 13.40 -6.86
CA PHE A 173 11.83 12.83 -8.16
C PHE A 173 12.71 13.77 -8.96
N ASP A 174 13.68 13.19 -9.66
CA ASP A 174 14.56 13.90 -10.58
C ASP A 174 14.44 13.29 -11.98
N LYS A 175 14.45 14.16 -12.98
CA LYS A 175 14.50 13.81 -14.39
C LYS A 175 15.95 13.69 -14.82
N ILE A 176 16.30 12.53 -15.34
CA ILE A 176 17.62 12.18 -15.86
C ILE A 176 17.47 11.54 -17.24
N GLU A 177 18.54 11.54 -18.03
CA GLU A 177 18.60 10.80 -19.29
C GLU A 177 19.12 9.38 -19.04
N PRO A 178 18.24 8.35 -18.99
CA PRO A 178 18.70 6.99 -18.73
C PRO A 178 19.60 6.52 -19.88
N PRO A 179 20.55 5.61 -19.59
CA PRO A 179 21.37 4.99 -20.63
C PRO A 179 20.50 4.38 -21.74
N SER A 180 20.93 4.48 -23.00
CA SER A 180 20.14 4.09 -24.18
C SER A 180 19.62 2.64 -24.19
N TRP A 181 20.31 1.73 -23.48
CA TRP A 181 19.89 0.34 -23.34
C TRP A 181 18.77 0.14 -22.30
N MET A 182 18.58 1.09 -21.39
CA MET A 182 17.60 1.05 -20.32
C MET A 182 16.27 1.64 -20.80
N LYS A 183 15.34 0.79 -21.23
CA LYS A 183 13.98 1.17 -21.65
C LYS A 183 13.10 1.55 -20.44
N VAL A 184 13.46 2.60 -19.70
CA VAL A 184 12.66 3.10 -18.58
C VAL A 184 12.34 4.59 -18.72
N PRO A 185 11.27 5.07 -18.07
CA PRO A 185 10.96 6.50 -18.05
C PRO A 185 12.13 7.32 -17.46
N PRO A 186 12.32 8.58 -17.90
CA PRO A 186 13.42 9.43 -17.47
C PRO A 186 13.26 10.00 -16.05
N VAL A 187 12.18 9.68 -15.35
CA VAL A 187 11.88 10.23 -14.02
C VAL A 187 12.17 9.18 -12.96
N PHE A 188 13.10 9.50 -12.04
CA PHE A 188 13.57 8.58 -11.01
C PHE A 188 13.38 9.18 -9.63
N HIS A 189 13.00 8.33 -8.67
CA HIS A 189 12.98 8.73 -7.27
C HIS A 189 14.42 8.94 -6.78
N VAL A 190 14.65 9.97 -5.96
CA VAL A 190 15.97 10.35 -5.43
C VAL A 190 16.70 9.18 -4.76
N CYS A 191 16.00 8.29 -4.04
CA CYS A 191 16.60 7.10 -3.42
C CYS A 191 17.17 6.04 -4.41
N ASN A 192 16.82 6.13 -5.69
CA ASN A 192 17.37 5.27 -6.74
C ASN A 192 18.58 5.90 -7.44
N LEU A 193 18.98 7.10 -7.03
CA LEU A 193 20.14 7.81 -7.54
C LEU A 193 21.24 7.83 -6.46
N LYS A 194 22.49 7.80 -6.90
CA LYS A 194 23.66 8.01 -6.05
C LYS A 194 24.53 9.13 -6.60
N PRO A 195 25.11 9.98 -5.75
CA PRO A 195 26.00 11.04 -6.21
C PRO A 195 27.26 10.41 -6.78
N PHE A 196 27.71 10.92 -7.91
CA PHE A 196 28.97 10.54 -8.52
C PHE A 196 30.05 11.55 -8.16
N HIS A 197 31.05 11.10 -7.40
CA HIS A 197 32.21 11.93 -7.05
C HIS A 197 33.38 11.58 -7.97
N ALA A 198 33.78 12.53 -8.80
CA ALA A 198 35.02 12.40 -9.58
C ALA A 198 36.21 12.73 -8.68
N ASP A 199 37.25 11.89 -8.72
CA ASP A 199 38.52 12.15 -8.04
C ASP A 199 39.41 12.97 -9.00
N PRO A 200 39.67 14.26 -8.71
CA PRO A 200 40.44 15.13 -9.60
C PRO A 200 41.92 14.70 -9.68
N ASN A 201 42.45 14.11 -8.61
CA ASN A 201 43.85 13.69 -8.52
C ASN A 201 44.09 12.33 -9.19
N ASN A 202 43.04 11.51 -9.33
CA ASN A 202 43.12 10.22 -9.99
C ASN A 202 41.93 9.97 -10.94
N PRO A 203 42.00 10.46 -12.18
CA PRO A 203 40.92 10.28 -13.16
C PRO A 203 40.69 8.80 -13.53
N SER A 204 41.68 7.92 -13.33
CA SER A 204 41.52 6.48 -13.56
C SER A 204 40.58 5.81 -12.57
N ARG A 205 40.49 6.32 -11.33
CA ARG A 205 39.58 5.82 -10.29
C ARG A 205 38.11 5.97 -10.66
N SER A 206 37.80 7.01 -11.42
CA SER A 206 36.46 7.25 -11.93
C SER A 206 36.06 6.20 -12.96
N LYS A 207 37.03 5.65 -13.72
CA LYS A 207 36.77 4.69 -14.80
C LYS A 207 36.33 3.37 -14.20
N ALA A 208 35.21 2.88 -14.71
CA ALA A 208 34.57 1.73 -14.14
C ALA A 208 35.33 0.47 -14.62
N ILE A 209 35.94 -0.31 -13.71
CA ILE A 209 36.82 -1.47 -14.03
C ILE A 209 36.11 -2.54 -14.88
N ARG A 210 34.83 -2.78 -14.61
CA ARG A 210 33.97 -3.70 -15.39
C ARG A 210 33.48 -3.02 -16.69
N THR A 211 33.27 -3.81 -17.73
CA THR A 211 32.68 -3.31 -18.99
C THR A 211 31.29 -2.70 -18.76
N THR A 212 31.03 -1.56 -19.38
CA THR A 212 29.69 -0.95 -19.46
C THR A 212 28.73 -1.95 -20.10
N ILE A 213 27.48 -1.96 -19.64
CA ILE A 213 26.44 -2.81 -20.23
C ILE A 213 26.09 -2.22 -21.60
N SER A 214 26.86 -2.58 -22.63
CA SER A 214 26.61 -2.18 -24.02
C SER A 214 25.65 -3.12 -24.75
N MET A 215 25.16 -4.17 -24.06
CA MET A 215 24.24 -5.14 -24.67
C MET A 215 22.85 -4.52 -24.73
N LYS A 216 22.38 -4.27 -25.97
CA LYS A 216 21.00 -3.86 -26.22
C LYS A 216 20.08 -5.01 -25.79
N PRO A 217 19.00 -4.76 -25.02
CA PRO A 217 18.03 -5.80 -24.73
C PRO A 217 17.44 -6.32 -26.05
N PRO A 218 17.23 -7.65 -26.19
CA PRO A 218 16.58 -8.21 -27.37
C PRO A 218 15.21 -7.54 -27.55
N SER A 219 14.91 -7.19 -28.79
CA SER A 219 13.68 -6.55 -29.25
C SER A 219 12.45 -7.35 -28.84
#